data_AF-X6NB87-F1
#
_entry.id   AF-X6NB87-F1
#
_cell.length_a   1.000
_cell.length_b   1.000
_cell.length_c   1.000
_cell.angle_alpha   90.00
_cell.angle_beta   90.00
_cell.angle_gamma   90.00
#
_symmetry.space_group_name_H-M   'P 1'
#
loop_
_entity.id
_entity.type
_entity.pdbx_description
1 polymer ?
#
loop_
_entity_poly.entity_id
_entity_poly.type
_entity_poly.pdbx_seq_one_letter_code
_entity_poly.pdbx_strand_id
1 'polypeptide(L)'
;RNKLNKHQACYKKISTIQNKFLQKKQTNTTQKKREHKKKLTGKAPKYLASHKKLACSQTFFKINRICLQIWYIFVFILYKTEFQNVEPAELSSVNNIMSTTPKNKRYEQLAFQLAAKDAKATRNEYFFEAPKWLSDMLQVKTKDLPLFYCHFNVLVLGLLNFLLLPWLYTSPWYVLAIISGIRIAMFGGRFILALHFSTHVPIIQPVWLNNILLEYVLSPMMGIPCGCYKNHHVVMHHKEDNIHPLDLSSTMPYRRDNFLHFLFYWLRFEIA
;
A
#
# COMPACT_ATOMS: atom_id res chain seq x y z
N ARG A 1 11.56 34.49 30.18
CA ARG A 1 10.70 33.84 31.21
C ARG A 1 9.20 34.18 31.08
N ASN A 2 8.78 35.45 30.92
CA ASN A 2 7.34 35.81 30.84
C ASN A 2 6.55 35.27 29.63
N LYS A 3 7.17 35.08 28.45
CA LYS A 3 6.51 34.47 27.28
C LYS A 3 6.30 32.95 27.42
N LEU A 4 7.26 32.25 28.03
CA LEU A 4 7.20 30.79 28.23
C LEU A 4 6.08 30.39 29.20
N ASN A 5 5.89 31.19 30.26
CA ASN A 5 4.82 30.97 31.24
C ASN A 5 3.42 31.22 30.64
N LYS A 6 3.27 32.19 29.71
CA LYS A 6 2.01 32.41 28.98
C LYS A 6 1.67 31.26 28.04
N HIS A 7 2.66 30.69 27.35
CA HIS A 7 2.43 29.51 26.50
C HIS A 7 2.07 28.26 27.31
N GLN A 8 2.71 28.02 28.44
CA GLN A 8 2.35 26.89 29.33
C GLN A 8 0.94 27.05 29.91
N ALA A 9 0.53 28.27 30.30
CA ALA A 9 -0.82 28.53 30.76
C ALA A 9 -1.87 28.32 29.65
N CYS A 10 -1.56 28.72 28.42
CA CYS A 10 -2.42 28.48 27.25
C CYS A 10 -2.58 26.98 26.96
N TYR A 11 -1.49 26.22 26.99
CA TYR A 11 -1.49 24.78 26.74
C TYR A 11 -2.31 24.02 27.81
N LYS A 12 -2.17 24.40 29.08
CA LYS A 12 -2.94 23.81 30.19
C LYS A 12 -4.43 24.09 30.06
N LYS A 13 -4.81 25.27 29.55
CA LYS A 13 -6.21 25.64 29.29
C LYS A 13 -6.79 24.83 28.13
N ILE A 14 -6.02 24.64 27.04
CA ILE A 14 -6.42 23.83 25.89
C ILE A 14 -6.60 22.36 26.27
N SER A 15 -5.67 21.76 27.02
CA SER A 15 -5.79 20.34 27.43
C SER A 15 -6.97 20.11 28.37
N THR A 16 -7.28 21.09 29.24
CA THR A 16 -8.46 21.03 30.11
C THR A 16 -9.77 21.02 29.31
N ILE A 17 -9.84 21.82 28.23
CA ILE A 17 -11.02 21.86 27.34
C ILE A 17 -11.14 20.55 26.56
N GLN A 18 -10.05 20.01 26.03
CA GLN A 18 -10.04 18.73 25.32
C GLN A 18 -10.48 17.58 26.22
N ASN A 19 -9.99 17.52 27.46
CA ASN A 19 -10.38 16.49 28.42
C ASN A 19 -11.87 16.55 28.79
N LYS A 20 -12.43 17.76 28.97
CA LYS A 20 -13.88 17.93 29.18
C LYS A 20 -14.70 17.47 27.96
N PHE A 21 -14.21 17.71 26.75
CA PHE A 21 -14.89 17.28 25.53
C PHE A 21 -14.86 15.75 25.36
N LEU A 22 -13.73 15.12 25.67
CA LEU A 22 -13.57 13.67 25.64
C LEU A 22 -14.45 12.96 26.68
N GLN A 23 -14.51 13.48 27.90
CA GLN A 23 -15.42 12.97 28.95
C GLN A 23 -16.89 13.05 28.52
N LYS A 24 -17.31 14.18 27.93
CA LYS A 24 -18.69 14.37 27.43
C LYS A 24 -19.02 13.40 26.27
N LYS A 25 -18.04 13.07 25.43
CA LYS A 25 -18.22 12.08 24.34
C LYS A 25 -18.35 10.65 24.88
N GLN A 26 -17.60 10.29 25.92
CA GLN A 26 -17.70 8.98 26.57
C GLN A 26 -19.03 8.79 27.32
N THR A 27 -19.52 9.80 28.03
CA THR A 27 -20.81 9.72 28.73
C THR A 27 -21.98 9.56 27.75
N ASN A 28 -22.01 10.34 26.65
CA ASN A 28 -23.02 10.22 25.60
C ASN A 28 -23.02 8.85 24.90
N THR A 29 -21.83 8.26 24.69
CA THR A 29 -21.70 6.93 24.07
C THR A 29 -22.19 5.83 25.01
N THR A 30 -21.94 5.98 26.31
CA THR A 30 -22.38 5.03 27.35
C THR A 30 -23.90 5.07 27.53
N GLN A 31 -24.49 6.27 27.46
CA GLN A 31 -25.95 6.46 27.52
C GLN A 31 -26.65 5.84 26.29
N LYS A 32 -26.14 6.08 25.07
CA LYS A 32 -26.66 5.43 23.85
C LYS A 32 -26.57 3.90 23.89
N LYS A 33 -25.48 3.34 24.43
CA LYS A 33 -25.35 1.88 24.60
C LYS A 33 -26.35 1.32 25.62
N ARG A 34 -26.66 2.05 26.70
CA ARG A 34 -27.67 1.65 27.69
C ARG A 34 -29.10 1.69 27.13
N GLU A 35 -29.43 2.71 26.33
CA GLU A 35 -30.72 2.80 25.65
C GLU A 35 -30.91 1.70 24.59
N HIS A 36 -29.86 1.38 23.83
CA HIS A 36 -29.89 0.29 22.85
C HIS A 36 -30.03 -1.09 23.52
N LYS A 37 -29.42 -1.27 24.70
CA LYS A 37 -29.55 -2.53 25.48
C LYS A 37 -30.95 -2.68 26.10
N LYS A 38 -31.59 -1.59 26.54
CA LYS A 38 -33.00 -1.59 26.99
C LYS A 38 -34.00 -1.89 25.86
N LYS A 39 -33.72 -1.48 24.62
CA LYS A 39 -34.54 -1.82 23.44
C LYS A 39 -34.45 -3.30 23.05
N LEU A 40 -33.34 -3.99 23.35
CA LEU A 40 -33.12 -5.40 23.01
C LEU A 40 -33.66 -6.40 24.04
N THR A 41 -34.05 -5.94 25.24
CA THR A 41 -34.62 -6.80 26.30
C THR A 41 -36.15 -6.96 26.22
N GLY A 42 -36.82 -6.31 25.27
CA GLY A 42 -38.25 -6.49 25.01
C GLY A 42 -38.49 -7.55 23.93
N LYS A 43 -38.85 -8.78 24.35
CA LYS A 43 -39.35 -9.91 23.54
C LYS A 43 -38.48 -10.32 22.34
N ALA A 44 -37.66 -11.35 22.53
CA ALA A 44 -37.05 -12.09 21.43
C ALA A 44 -38.05 -13.08 20.80
N PRO A 45 -38.24 -13.11 19.46
CA PRO A 45 -38.93 -14.20 18.80
C PRO A 45 -38.03 -15.45 18.75
N LYS A 46 -38.62 -16.60 19.07
CA LYS A 46 -37.99 -17.92 18.89
C LYS A 46 -37.78 -18.19 17.39
N TYR A 47 -36.55 -18.07 16.89
CA TYR A 47 -36.11 -18.71 15.66
C TYR A 47 -34.79 -19.45 15.91
N LEU A 48 -34.93 -20.66 16.45
CA LEU A 48 -33.87 -21.64 16.60
C LEU A 48 -33.97 -22.61 15.43
N ALA A 49 -33.34 -22.25 14.30
CA ALA A 49 -33.05 -23.17 13.20
C ALA A 49 -31.99 -22.56 12.26
N SER A 50 -30.70 -22.83 12.49
CA SER A 50 -29.72 -23.00 11.39
C SER A 50 -28.33 -23.41 11.91
N HIS A 51 -28.22 -24.66 12.39
CA HIS A 51 -26.91 -25.29 12.60
C HIS A 51 -26.13 -25.58 11.29
N LYS A 52 -26.62 -25.17 10.11
CA LYS A 52 -25.92 -25.31 8.82
C LYS A 52 -24.94 -24.17 8.47
N LYS A 53 -24.91 -23.05 9.23
CA LYS A 53 -24.03 -21.90 8.89
C LYS A 53 -22.58 -22.02 9.40
N LEU A 54 -22.29 -22.87 10.39
CA LEU A 54 -20.92 -23.00 10.92
C LEU A 54 -19.98 -23.82 10.01
N ALA A 55 -20.50 -24.84 9.32
CA ALA A 55 -19.71 -25.64 8.39
C ALA A 55 -19.30 -24.85 7.13
N CYS A 56 -20.16 -23.95 6.65
CA CYS A 56 -19.85 -23.07 5.52
C CYS A 56 -18.72 -22.08 5.86
N SER A 57 -18.71 -21.55 7.09
CA SER A 57 -17.64 -20.66 7.59
C SER A 57 -16.27 -21.34 7.61
N GLN A 58 -16.16 -22.55 8.18
CA GLN A 58 -14.86 -23.23 8.27
C GLN A 58 -14.31 -23.66 6.90
N THR A 59 -15.18 -24.11 5.99
CA THR A 59 -14.77 -24.46 4.62
C THR A 59 -14.39 -23.22 3.83
N PHE A 60 -15.09 -22.10 4.01
CA PHE A 60 -14.75 -20.79 3.42
C PHE A 60 -13.39 -20.27 3.90
N PHE A 61 -13.07 -20.40 5.19
CA PHE A 61 -11.76 -20.04 5.74
C PHE A 61 -10.63 -20.95 5.23
N LYS A 62 -10.87 -22.26 5.10
CA LYS A 62 -9.89 -23.20 4.52
C LYS A 62 -9.62 -22.92 3.05
N ILE A 63 -10.67 -22.65 2.26
CA ILE A 63 -10.54 -22.29 0.83
C ILE A 63 -9.79 -20.96 0.70
N ASN A 64 -10.11 -19.93 1.50
CA ASN A 64 -9.37 -18.66 1.47
C ASN A 64 -7.89 -18.82 1.82
N ARG A 65 -7.55 -19.69 2.79
CA ARG A 65 -6.16 -19.97 3.15
C ARG A 65 -5.40 -20.67 2.02
N ILE A 66 -6.03 -21.62 1.34
CA ILE A 66 -5.43 -22.31 0.18
C ILE A 66 -5.28 -21.35 -1.00
N CYS A 67 -6.29 -20.51 -1.28
CA CYS A 67 -6.22 -19.48 -2.33
C CYS A 67 -5.12 -18.46 -2.04
N LEU A 68 -4.95 -18.02 -0.79
CA LEU A 68 -3.84 -17.16 -0.37
C LEU A 68 -2.50 -17.85 -0.57
N GLN A 69 -2.35 -19.12 -0.17
CA GLN A 69 -1.12 -19.88 -0.37
C GLN A 69 -0.77 -20.07 -1.85
N ILE A 70 -1.76 -20.38 -2.69
CA ILE A 70 -1.58 -20.47 -4.15
C ILE A 70 -1.19 -19.10 -4.72
N TRP A 71 -1.81 -18.02 -4.24
CA TRP A 71 -1.44 -16.66 -4.65
C TRP A 71 0.00 -16.32 -4.24
N TYR A 72 0.43 -16.65 -3.02
CA TYR A 72 1.82 -16.48 -2.59
C TYR A 72 2.80 -17.30 -3.44
N ILE A 73 2.45 -18.55 -3.79
CA ILE A 73 3.27 -19.38 -4.67
C ILE A 73 3.34 -18.79 -6.09
N PHE A 74 2.23 -18.31 -6.62
CA PHE A 74 2.17 -17.69 -7.94
C PHE A 74 2.98 -16.38 -7.99
N VAL A 75 2.80 -15.51 -6.98
CA VAL A 75 3.62 -14.29 -6.81
C VAL A 75 5.09 -14.65 -6.66
N PHE A 76 5.43 -15.69 -5.89
CA PHE A 76 6.81 -16.16 -5.75
C PHE A 76 7.41 -16.68 -7.06
N ILE A 77 6.63 -17.39 -7.89
CA ILE A 77 7.06 -17.86 -9.21
C ILE A 77 7.28 -16.69 -10.18
N LEU A 78 6.36 -15.71 -10.19
CA LEU A 78 6.51 -14.49 -10.98
C LEU A 78 7.73 -13.66 -10.52
N TYR A 79 7.90 -13.51 -9.20
CA TYR A 79 9.06 -12.83 -8.63
C TYR A 79 10.37 -13.55 -8.99
N LYS A 80 10.38 -14.89 -8.94
CA LYS A 80 11.55 -15.70 -9.30
C LYS A 80 11.89 -15.60 -10.79
N THR A 81 10.90 -15.51 -11.66
CA THR A 81 11.12 -15.36 -13.11
C THR A 81 11.62 -13.96 -13.50
N GLU A 82 11.28 -12.92 -12.73
CA GLU A 82 11.76 -11.55 -12.97
C GLU A 82 13.17 -11.31 -12.38
N PHE A 83 13.57 -12.01 -11.31
CA PHE A 83 14.87 -11.80 -10.63
C PHE A 83 15.99 -12.81 -10.95
N GLN A 84 15.72 -13.95 -11.61
CA GLN A 84 16.75 -14.98 -11.83
C GLN A 84 17.63 -14.80 -13.08
N ASN A 85 17.45 -13.72 -13.86
CA ASN A 85 18.26 -13.46 -15.05
C ASN A 85 19.41 -12.47 -14.77
N VAL A 86 20.22 -12.72 -13.73
CA VAL A 86 21.49 -12.00 -13.57
C VAL A 86 22.46 -12.60 -14.58
N GLU A 87 22.81 -11.85 -15.62
CA GLU A 87 23.70 -12.35 -16.67
C GLU A 87 25.11 -12.63 -16.11
N PRO A 88 25.81 -13.68 -16.59
CA PRO A 88 27.20 -13.96 -16.21
C PRO A 88 28.16 -12.78 -16.43
N ALA A 89 27.88 -11.93 -17.42
CA ALA A 89 28.62 -10.70 -17.69
C ALA A 89 28.46 -9.64 -16.58
N GLU A 90 27.33 -9.69 -15.87
CA GLU A 90 27.03 -8.79 -14.77
C GLU A 90 27.86 -9.18 -13.53
N LEU A 91 27.96 -10.48 -13.23
CA LEU A 91 28.83 -10.99 -12.17
C LEU A 91 30.31 -10.66 -12.43
N SER A 92 30.76 -10.76 -13.69
CA SER A 92 32.16 -10.48 -14.04
C SER A 92 32.52 -9.00 -13.86
N SER A 93 31.64 -8.07 -14.23
CA SER A 93 31.87 -6.63 -14.06
C SER A 93 31.92 -6.24 -12.58
N VAL A 94 31.02 -6.77 -11.75
CA VAL A 94 31.02 -6.56 -10.29
C VAL A 94 32.30 -7.10 -9.66
N ASN A 95 32.72 -8.31 -10.04
CA ASN A 95 33.95 -8.90 -9.54
C ASN A 95 35.20 -8.09 -9.94
N ASN A 96 35.20 -7.51 -11.14
CA ASN A 96 36.30 -6.69 -11.62
C ASN A 96 36.45 -5.39 -10.80
N ILE A 97 35.34 -4.70 -10.50
CA ILE A 97 35.32 -3.51 -9.62
C ILE A 97 35.76 -3.89 -8.20
N MET A 98 35.26 -5.02 -7.69
CA MET A 98 35.65 -5.54 -6.38
C MET A 98 37.13 -5.88 -6.30
N SER A 99 37.80 -6.21 -7.41
CA SER A 99 39.23 -6.53 -7.41
C SER A 99 40.14 -5.30 -7.57
N THR A 100 39.75 -4.33 -8.40
CA THR A 100 40.59 -3.19 -8.82
C THR A 100 40.41 -1.92 -7.97
N THR A 101 39.31 -1.82 -7.22
CA THR A 101 38.96 -0.60 -6.50
C THR A 101 39.41 -0.67 -5.03
N PRO A 102 39.94 0.42 -4.45
CA PRO A 102 40.18 0.54 -3.01
C PRO A 102 38.92 0.20 -2.20
N LYS A 103 39.09 -0.54 -1.09
CA LYS A 103 37.99 -1.10 -0.30
C LYS A 103 36.98 -0.04 0.18
N ASN A 104 37.45 1.18 0.43
CA ASN A 104 36.63 2.33 0.84
C ASN A 104 35.80 2.96 -0.29
N LYS A 105 36.05 2.64 -1.57
CA LYS A 105 35.35 3.20 -2.75
C LYS A 105 34.59 2.17 -3.59
N ARG A 106 34.74 0.87 -3.31
CA ARG A 106 34.08 -0.22 -4.05
C ARG A 106 32.56 -0.05 -4.16
N TYR A 107 31.90 0.22 -3.04
CA TYR A 107 30.44 0.34 -3.00
C TYR A 107 29.92 1.55 -3.75
N GLU A 108 30.63 2.69 -3.67
CA GLU A 108 30.25 3.92 -4.36
C GLU A 108 30.36 3.76 -5.89
N GLN A 109 31.48 3.19 -6.36
CA GLN A 109 31.66 2.92 -7.79
C GLN A 109 30.68 1.88 -8.32
N LEU A 110 30.43 0.82 -7.55
CA LEU A 110 29.43 -0.17 -7.90
C LEU A 110 28.03 0.46 -7.98
N ALA A 111 27.64 1.27 -7.00
CA ALA A 111 26.36 1.97 -7.00
C ALA A 111 26.21 2.90 -8.21
N PHE A 112 27.25 3.66 -8.56
CA PHE A 112 27.24 4.53 -9.73
C PHE A 112 27.07 3.76 -11.04
N GLN A 113 27.77 2.63 -11.20
CA GLN A 113 27.63 1.80 -12.40
C GLN A 113 26.25 1.14 -12.49
N LEU A 114 25.73 0.62 -11.37
CA LEU A 114 24.37 0.06 -11.33
C LEU A 114 23.32 1.14 -11.66
N ALA A 115 23.46 2.36 -11.12
CA ALA A 115 22.59 3.47 -11.44
C ALA A 115 22.69 3.89 -12.92
N ALA A 116 23.89 3.93 -13.49
CA ALA A 116 24.09 4.25 -14.90
C ALA A 116 23.52 3.18 -15.84
N LYS A 117 23.58 1.91 -15.42
CA LYS A 117 22.94 0.79 -16.14
C LYS A 117 21.42 0.89 -16.04
N ASP A 118 20.89 1.06 -14.84
CA ASP A 118 19.45 1.21 -14.58
C ASP A 118 18.87 2.42 -15.35
N ALA A 119 19.60 3.54 -15.42
CA ALA A 119 19.20 4.70 -16.21
C ALA A 119 19.01 4.42 -17.72
N LYS A 120 19.67 3.37 -18.25
CA LYS A 120 19.57 2.94 -19.65
C LYS A 120 18.73 1.67 -19.83
N ALA A 121 18.24 1.08 -18.75
CA ALA A 121 17.45 -0.13 -18.80
C ALA A 121 16.13 0.12 -19.55
N THR A 122 15.70 -0.87 -20.35
CA THR A 122 14.39 -0.82 -21.01
C THR A 122 13.31 -0.92 -19.93
N ARG A 123 12.42 0.07 -19.88
CA ARG A 123 11.34 0.13 -18.89
C ARG A 123 10.06 -0.46 -19.46
N ASN A 124 9.58 -1.54 -18.88
CA ASN A 124 8.32 -2.18 -19.26
C ASN A 124 7.22 -1.80 -18.26
N GLU A 125 6.94 -0.51 -18.07
CA GLU A 125 5.99 -0.06 -17.04
C GLU A 125 4.52 -0.35 -17.40
N TYR A 126 4.22 -0.57 -18.68
CA TYR A 126 2.87 -0.73 -19.22
C TYR A 126 2.83 -1.72 -20.38
N PHE A 127 1.64 -2.22 -20.74
CA PHE A 127 1.46 -3.12 -21.89
C PHE A 127 0.96 -2.41 -23.15
N PHE A 128 0.12 -1.39 -22.99
CA PHE A 128 -0.38 -0.59 -24.10
C PHE A 128 -0.42 0.90 -23.72
N GLU A 129 -0.30 1.77 -24.72
CA GLU A 129 -0.33 3.21 -24.51
C GLU A 129 -1.76 3.73 -24.34
N ALA A 130 -1.89 4.83 -23.61
CA ALA A 130 -3.13 5.59 -23.61
C ALA A 130 -3.25 6.39 -24.92
N PRO A 131 -4.46 6.66 -25.42
CA PRO A 131 -4.65 7.52 -26.58
C PRO A 131 -3.97 8.87 -26.38
N LYS A 132 -3.23 9.35 -27.40
CA LYS A 132 -2.45 10.59 -27.31
C LYS A 132 -3.27 11.80 -26.87
N TRP A 133 -4.50 11.92 -27.36
CA TRP A 133 -5.41 13.01 -26.98
C TRP A 133 -5.66 13.05 -25.46
N LEU A 134 -5.63 11.91 -24.77
CA LEU A 134 -5.88 11.83 -23.34
C LEU A 134 -4.67 12.34 -22.55
N SER A 135 -3.45 11.96 -22.96
CA SER A 135 -2.22 12.50 -22.35
C SER A 135 -2.09 14.00 -22.60
N ASP A 136 -2.48 14.48 -23.79
CA ASP A 136 -2.43 15.90 -24.15
C ASP A 136 -3.47 16.70 -23.33
N MET A 137 -4.70 16.19 -23.22
CA MET A 137 -5.76 16.79 -22.41
C MET A 137 -5.36 16.91 -20.93
N LEU A 138 -4.69 15.89 -20.40
CA LEU A 138 -4.21 15.83 -19.02
C LEU A 138 -2.84 16.49 -18.83
N GLN A 139 -2.27 17.09 -19.87
CA GLN A 139 -0.97 17.78 -19.87
C GLN A 139 0.17 16.92 -19.28
N VAL A 140 0.17 15.63 -19.61
CA VAL A 140 1.20 14.69 -19.15
C VAL A 140 2.50 15.01 -19.89
N LYS A 141 3.59 15.20 -19.14
CA LYS A 141 4.90 15.47 -19.72
C LYS A 141 5.44 14.21 -20.39
N THR A 142 6.19 14.37 -21.49
CA THR A 142 6.80 13.26 -22.24
C THR A 142 7.60 12.30 -21.35
N LYS A 143 8.36 12.85 -20.39
CA LYS A 143 9.17 12.07 -19.44
C LYS A 143 8.33 11.24 -18.45
N ASP A 144 7.10 11.64 -18.19
CA ASP A 144 6.20 11.03 -17.21
C ASP A 144 5.19 10.07 -17.90
N LEU A 145 5.24 9.94 -19.24
CA LEU A 145 4.36 9.07 -20.02
C LEU A 145 4.39 7.60 -19.58
N PRO A 146 5.55 6.97 -19.28
CA PRO A 146 5.55 5.58 -18.83
C PRO A 146 4.75 5.36 -17.54
N LEU A 147 4.84 6.29 -16.58
CA LEU A 147 4.09 6.25 -15.33
C LEU A 147 2.60 6.46 -15.58
N PHE A 148 2.25 7.41 -16.46
CA PHE A 148 0.87 7.64 -16.86
C PHE A 148 0.25 6.43 -17.56
N TYR A 149 0.97 5.78 -18.48
CA TYR A 149 0.50 4.57 -19.14
C TYR A 149 0.36 3.40 -18.16
N CYS A 150 1.26 3.26 -17.19
CA CYS A 150 1.08 2.28 -16.10
C CYS A 150 -0.25 2.49 -15.36
N HIS A 151 -0.53 3.73 -14.93
CA HIS A 151 -1.80 4.07 -14.29
C HIS A 151 -3.02 3.83 -15.20
N PHE A 152 -2.89 4.14 -16.49
CA PHE A 152 -3.94 3.90 -17.48
C PHE A 152 -4.24 2.41 -17.67
N ASN A 153 -3.21 1.55 -17.72
CA ASN A 153 -3.38 0.10 -17.84
C ASN A 153 -4.08 -0.45 -16.59
N VAL A 154 -3.68 -0.01 -15.40
CA VAL A 154 -4.35 -0.35 -14.14
C VAL A 154 -5.81 0.10 -14.15
N LEU A 155 -6.11 1.31 -14.63
CA LEU A 155 -7.47 1.82 -14.75
C LEU A 155 -8.31 0.94 -15.68
N VAL A 156 -7.85 0.68 -16.90
CA VAL A 156 -8.59 -0.09 -17.91
C VAL A 156 -8.85 -1.52 -17.43
N LEU A 157 -7.82 -2.21 -16.90
CA LEU A 157 -7.97 -3.56 -16.37
C LEU A 157 -8.83 -3.60 -15.10
N GLY A 158 -8.76 -2.56 -14.28
CA GLY A 158 -9.63 -2.41 -13.11
C GLY A 158 -11.09 -2.18 -13.50
N LEU A 159 -11.35 -1.33 -14.50
CA LEU A 159 -12.70 -1.08 -15.03
C LEU A 159 -13.26 -2.34 -15.66
N LEU A 160 -12.45 -3.13 -16.38
CA LEU A 160 -12.87 -4.43 -16.90
C LEU A 160 -13.36 -5.35 -15.77
N ASN A 161 -12.64 -5.43 -14.64
CA ASN A 161 -13.11 -6.20 -13.48
C ASN A 161 -14.45 -5.68 -12.92
N PHE A 162 -14.60 -4.36 -12.84
CA PHE A 162 -15.85 -3.76 -12.35
C PHE A 162 -17.01 -4.04 -13.31
N LEU A 163 -16.78 -3.95 -14.62
CA LEU A 163 -17.78 -4.27 -15.63
C LEU A 163 -18.19 -5.73 -15.54
N LEU A 164 -17.26 -6.66 -15.35
CA LEU A 164 -17.57 -8.10 -15.21
C LEU A 164 -18.35 -8.45 -13.93
N LEU A 165 -18.47 -7.52 -12.98
CA LEU A 165 -19.04 -7.77 -11.66
C LEU A 165 -20.50 -8.27 -11.68
N PRO A 166 -21.46 -7.69 -12.43
CA PRO A 166 -22.84 -8.17 -12.46
C PRO A 166 -22.96 -9.61 -12.95
N TRP A 167 -22.08 -10.04 -13.86
CA TRP A 167 -22.08 -11.40 -14.42
C TRP A 167 -21.38 -12.43 -13.53
N LEU A 168 -20.43 -11.99 -12.69
CA LEU A 168 -19.60 -12.88 -11.86
C LEU A 168 -19.91 -12.78 -10.35
N TYR A 169 -20.85 -11.92 -9.94
CA TYR A 169 -21.17 -11.68 -8.53
C TYR A 169 -21.78 -12.90 -7.83
N THR A 170 -22.67 -13.64 -8.51
CA THR A 170 -23.40 -14.75 -7.89
C THR A 170 -22.61 -16.06 -7.91
N SER A 171 -21.88 -16.34 -9.00
CA SER A 171 -20.87 -17.40 -9.13
C SER A 171 -20.36 -17.38 -10.58
N PRO A 172 -19.06 -17.46 -10.87
CA PRO A 172 -17.94 -17.66 -9.95
C PRO A 172 -17.18 -16.37 -9.56
N TRP A 173 -17.43 -15.83 -8.37
CA TRP A 173 -16.74 -14.63 -7.86
C TRP A 173 -15.20 -14.79 -7.79
N TYR A 174 -14.70 -16.02 -7.66
CA TYR A 174 -13.26 -16.30 -7.64
C TYR A 174 -12.56 -15.94 -8.94
N VAL A 175 -13.28 -15.86 -10.07
CA VAL A 175 -12.71 -15.38 -11.34
C VAL A 175 -12.31 -13.90 -11.22
N LEU A 176 -13.12 -13.06 -10.58
CA LEU A 176 -12.77 -11.67 -10.30
C LEU A 176 -11.54 -11.56 -9.38
N ALA A 177 -11.43 -12.47 -8.41
CA ALA A 177 -10.28 -12.54 -7.51
C ALA A 177 -9.01 -12.93 -8.27
N ILE A 178 -9.07 -13.94 -9.16
CA ILE A 178 -7.94 -14.37 -10.00
C ILE A 178 -7.49 -13.23 -10.93
N ILE A 179 -8.42 -12.57 -11.63
CA ILE A 179 -8.07 -11.47 -12.53
C ILE A 179 -7.45 -10.30 -11.75
N SER A 180 -8.01 -9.98 -10.57
CA SER A 180 -7.42 -8.95 -9.69
C SER A 180 -6.02 -9.36 -9.20
N GLY A 181 -5.82 -10.62 -8.83
CA GLY A 181 -4.53 -11.15 -8.40
C GLY A 181 -3.48 -11.09 -9.50
N ILE A 182 -3.84 -11.43 -10.74
CA ILE A 182 -2.96 -11.29 -11.91
C ILE A 182 -2.61 -9.82 -12.14
N ARG A 183 -3.58 -8.90 -12.10
CA ARG A 183 -3.31 -7.45 -12.23
C ARG A 183 -2.34 -6.96 -11.15
N ILE A 184 -2.56 -7.34 -9.88
CA ILE A 184 -1.68 -6.96 -8.77
C ILE A 184 -0.28 -7.55 -8.98
N ALA A 185 -0.16 -8.80 -9.41
CA ALA A 185 1.15 -9.41 -9.65
C ALA A 185 1.92 -8.74 -10.80
N MET A 186 1.23 -8.38 -11.88
CA MET A 186 1.85 -7.74 -13.05
C MET A 186 2.21 -6.27 -12.83
N PHE A 187 1.35 -5.53 -12.11
CA PHE A 187 1.48 -4.07 -11.99
C PHE A 187 1.81 -3.58 -10.59
N GLY A 188 1.74 -4.41 -9.54
CA GLY A 188 1.82 -3.95 -8.15
C GLY A 188 3.08 -3.13 -7.85
N GLY A 189 4.26 -3.67 -8.20
CA GLY A 189 5.54 -2.97 -8.01
C GLY A 189 5.66 -1.68 -8.84
N ARG A 190 5.20 -1.71 -10.09
CA ARG A 190 5.25 -0.57 -11.02
C ARG A 190 4.30 0.54 -10.59
N PHE A 191 3.08 0.15 -10.20
CA PHE A 191 2.05 1.03 -9.71
C PHE A 191 2.44 1.71 -8.41
N ILE A 192 2.97 0.98 -7.42
CA ILE A 192 3.35 1.60 -6.15
C ILE A 192 4.48 2.61 -6.32
N LEU A 193 5.42 2.36 -7.25
CA LEU A 193 6.50 3.28 -7.57
C LEU A 193 5.99 4.51 -8.36
N ALA A 194 5.10 4.30 -9.32
CA ALA A 194 4.45 5.39 -10.04
C ALA A 194 3.59 6.25 -9.10
N LEU A 195 2.88 5.62 -8.16
CA LEU A 195 2.11 6.29 -7.12
C LEU A 195 3.02 7.11 -6.21
N HIS A 196 4.11 6.52 -5.70
CA HIS A 196 5.16 7.20 -4.93
C HIS A 196 5.60 8.51 -5.58
N PHE A 197 5.98 8.42 -6.86
CA PHE A 197 6.42 9.58 -7.63
C PHE A 197 5.30 10.62 -7.74
N SER A 198 4.10 10.18 -8.11
CA SER A 198 2.95 11.06 -8.35
C SER A 198 2.45 11.80 -7.11
N THR A 199 2.70 11.25 -5.91
CA THR A 199 2.37 11.89 -4.63
C THR A 199 3.29 13.08 -4.34
N HIS A 200 4.53 13.04 -4.83
CA HIS A 200 5.50 14.14 -4.72
C HIS A 200 5.41 15.13 -5.88
N VAL A 201 5.26 14.63 -7.11
CA VAL A 201 5.18 15.45 -8.33
C VAL A 201 3.96 15.01 -9.15
N PRO A 202 2.94 15.87 -9.32
CA PRO A 202 1.76 15.48 -10.07
C PRO A 202 2.11 15.21 -11.54
N ILE A 203 1.67 14.04 -12.04
CA ILE A 203 1.89 13.60 -13.43
C ILE A 203 0.75 14.03 -14.36
N ILE A 204 -0.43 14.29 -13.80
CA ILE A 204 -1.65 14.70 -14.50
C ILE A 204 -2.05 16.10 -14.02
N GLN A 205 -2.55 16.92 -14.94
CA GLN A 205 -3.23 18.17 -14.64
C GLN A 205 -4.74 18.05 -14.89
N PRO A 206 -5.58 18.70 -14.06
CA PRO A 206 -5.20 19.48 -12.88
C PRO A 206 -4.77 18.61 -11.68
N VAL A 207 -3.95 19.17 -10.78
CA VAL A 207 -3.42 18.45 -9.60
C VAL A 207 -4.49 17.80 -8.73
N TRP A 208 -5.67 18.41 -8.60
CA TRP A 208 -6.77 17.82 -7.83
C TRP A 208 -7.24 16.51 -8.47
N LEU A 209 -7.26 16.42 -9.81
CA LEU A 209 -7.64 15.22 -10.53
C LEU A 209 -6.59 14.13 -10.35
N ASN A 210 -5.30 14.47 -10.38
CA ASN A 210 -4.21 13.53 -10.06
C ASN A 210 -4.42 12.89 -8.69
N ASN A 211 -4.69 13.71 -7.66
CA ASN A 211 -4.91 13.20 -6.31
C ASN A 211 -6.17 12.31 -6.24
N ILE A 212 -7.30 12.73 -6.81
CA ILE A 212 -8.53 11.91 -6.76
C ILE A 212 -8.33 10.60 -7.52
N LEU A 213 -7.84 10.65 -8.75
CA LEU A 213 -7.68 9.47 -9.60
C LEU A 213 -6.71 8.47 -8.97
N LEU A 214 -5.51 8.91 -8.58
CA LEU A 214 -4.47 7.99 -8.13
C LEU A 214 -4.74 7.48 -6.70
N GLU A 215 -5.04 8.38 -5.75
CA GLU A 215 -5.17 8.01 -4.33
C GLU A 215 -6.53 7.43 -3.96
N TYR A 216 -7.61 7.80 -4.67
CA TYR A 216 -8.97 7.41 -4.29
C TYR A 216 -9.65 6.46 -5.29
N VAL A 217 -9.20 6.41 -6.54
CA VAL A 217 -9.77 5.50 -7.55
C VAL A 217 -8.84 4.32 -7.82
N LEU A 218 -7.58 4.57 -8.22
CA LEU A 218 -6.67 3.49 -8.62
C LEU A 218 -6.08 2.72 -7.42
N SER A 219 -5.72 3.42 -6.35
CA SER A 219 -5.18 2.79 -5.13
C SER A 219 -6.08 1.64 -4.62
N PRO A 220 -7.40 1.82 -4.45
CA PRO A 220 -8.29 0.73 -4.05
C PRO A 220 -8.33 -0.44 -5.02
N MET A 221 -8.22 -0.19 -6.33
CA MET A 221 -8.14 -1.25 -7.34
C MET A 221 -6.89 -2.11 -7.20
N MET A 222 -5.85 -1.58 -6.55
CA MET A 222 -4.59 -2.27 -6.26
C MET A 222 -4.48 -2.75 -4.81
N GLY A 223 -5.57 -2.67 -4.03
CA GLY A 223 -5.61 -3.12 -2.64
C GLY A 223 -5.11 -2.09 -1.62
N ILE A 224 -4.88 -0.85 -2.03
CA ILE A 224 -4.43 0.25 -1.16
C ILE A 224 -5.66 1.08 -0.75
N PRO A 225 -5.94 1.25 0.56
CA PRO A 225 -7.09 2.03 1.00
C PRO A 225 -7.03 3.50 0.55
N CYS A 226 -8.20 4.10 0.28
CA CYS A 226 -8.31 5.45 -0.27
C CYS A 226 -7.55 6.50 0.56
N GLY A 227 -6.65 7.26 -0.07
CA GLY A 227 -5.88 8.33 0.58
C GLY A 227 -4.91 7.88 1.67
N CYS A 228 -4.82 6.58 1.96
CA CYS A 228 -3.90 6.06 2.97
C CYS A 228 -2.46 6.12 2.49
N TYR A 229 -2.19 5.94 1.19
CA TYR A 229 -0.83 5.97 0.66
C TYR A 229 -0.17 7.32 0.91
N LYS A 230 -0.78 8.42 0.48
CA LYS A 230 -0.26 9.77 0.76
C LYS A 230 -0.04 10.04 2.24
N ASN A 231 -0.97 9.63 3.10
CA ASN A 231 -0.83 9.83 4.55
C ASN A 231 0.32 9.01 5.12
N HIS A 232 0.43 7.74 4.75
CA HIS A 232 1.53 6.87 5.19
C HIS A 232 2.88 7.36 4.66
N HIS A 233 2.96 7.68 3.37
CA HIS A 233 4.21 8.06 2.74
C HIS A 233 4.66 9.48 3.07
N VAL A 234 3.82 10.50 2.85
CA VAL A 234 4.23 11.89 3.03
C VAL A 234 4.13 12.32 4.49
N VAL A 235 3.08 11.93 5.20
CA VAL A 235 2.91 12.38 6.59
C VAL A 235 3.74 11.50 7.51
N MET A 236 3.52 10.19 7.53
CA MET A 236 4.19 9.32 8.50
C MET A 236 5.69 9.13 8.20
N HIS A 237 6.09 8.84 6.95
CA HIS A 237 7.52 8.67 6.64
C HIS A 237 8.27 10.00 6.53
N HIS A 238 7.79 10.97 5.73
CA HIS A 238 8.56 12.20 5.48
C HIS A 238 8.39 13.28 6.55
N LYS A 239 7.19 13.47 7.10
CA LYS A 239 6.94 14.56 8.06
C LYS A 239 7.14 14.13 9.51
N GLU A 240 6.80 12.90 9.85
CA GLU A 240 6.92 12.34 11.21
C GLU A 240 8.17 11.48 11.41
N ASP A 241 8.98 11.29 10.36
CA ASP A 241 10.26 10.58 10.39
C ASP A 241 10.16 9.17 11.01
N ASN A 242 9.06 8.44 10.75
CA ASN A 242 8.83 7.08 11.25
C ASN A 242 8.78 6.94 12.78
N ILE A 243 8.54 8.05 13.50
CA ILE A 243 8.52 8.09 14.98
C ILE A 243 7.19 7.55 15.54
N HIS A 244 6.16 7.41 14.71
CA HIS A 244 4.83 7.03 15.17
C HIS A 244 4.85 5.63 15.84
N PRO A 245 4.35 5.49 17.09
CA PRO A 245 4.51 4.26 17.86
C PRO A 245 3.72 3.07 17.28
N LEU A 246 2.67 3.34 16.50
CA LEU A 246 1.90 2.31 15.79
C LEU A 246 2.36 2.11 14.34
N ASP A 247 3.44 2.76 13.91
CA ASP A 247 4.04 2.46 12.61
C ASP A 247 4.72 1.10 12.68
N LEU A 248 4.09 0.11 12.03
CA LEU A 248 4.64 -1.24 11.92
C LEU A 248 5.82 -1.30 10.97
N SER A 249 5.91 -0.37 10.00
CA SER A 249 6.98 -0.31 9.00
C SER A 249 8.26 0.37 9.52
N SER A 250 8.21 1.02 10.69
CA SER A 250 9.38 1.66 11.29
C SER A 250 10.39 0.64 11.80
N THR A 251 11.60 0.69 11.24
CA THR A 251 12.74 -0.08 11.73
C THR A 251 13.58 0.68 12.75
N MET A 252 13.22 1.91 13.13
CA MET A 252 14.03 2.76 14.04
C MET A 252 14.38 2.11 15.38
N PRO A 253 13.48 1.33 16.03
CA PRO A 253 13.80 0.66 17.30
C PRO A 253 14.79 -0.50 17.16
N TYR A 254 15.13 -0.92 15.94
CA TYR A 254 15.88 -2.14 15.66
C TYR A 254 17.29 -1.85 15.15
N ARG A 255 18.25 -2.69 15.56
CA ARG A 255 19.62 -2.65 15.04
C ARG A 255 19.70 -3.42 13.73
N ARG A 256 20.11 -2.73 12.64
CA ARG A 256 20.12 -3.26 11.27
C ARG A 256 21.16 -4.36 11.04
N ASP A 257 22.20 -4.39 11.86
CA ASP A 257 23.29 -5.37 11.84
C ASP A 257 23.01 -6.62 12.70
N ASN A 258 21.86 -6.67 13.39
CA ASN A 258 21.52 -7.77 14.27
C ASN A 258 20.38 -8.62 13.68
N PHE A 259 20.68 -9.89 13.38
CA PHE A 259 19.72 -10.83 12.81
C PHE A 259 18.49 -11.07 13.69
N LEU A 260 18.65 -11.12 15.02
CA LEU A 260 17.50 -11.27 15.93
C LEU A 260 16.59 -10.04 15.93
N HIS A 261 17.16 -8.84 15.82
CA HIS A 261 16.38 -7.62 15.65
C HIS A 261 15.60 -7.62 14.33
N PHE A 262 16.20 -8.10 13.24
CA PHE A 262 15.49 -8.33 11.98
C PHE A 262 14.32 -9.31 12.17
N LEU A 263 14.55 -10.45 12.82
CA LEU A 263 13.50 -11.46 13.04
C LEU A 263 12.34 -10.91 13.89
N PHE A 264 12.64 -10.14 14.95
CA PHE A 264 11.62 -9.50 15.78
C PHE A 264 10.82 -8.45 15.02
N TYR A 265 11.49 -7.64 14.20
CA TYR A 265 10.81 -6.70 13.32
C TYR A 265 9.89 -7.42 12.34
N TRP A 266 10.41 -8.45 11.65
CA TRP A 266 9.65 -9.22 10.66
C TRP A 266 8.42 -9.88 11.28
N LEU A 267 8.57 -10.56 12.42
CA LEU A 267 7.43 -11.17 13.12
C LEU A 267 6.41 -10.12 13.59
N ARG A 268 6.85 -8.96 14.08
CA ARG A 268 5.95 -7.86 14.47
C ARG A 268 5.19 -7.34 13.25
N PHE A 269 5.86 -7.15 12.11
CA PHE A 269 5.26 -6.62 10.89
C PHE A 269 4.21 -7.57 10.29
N GLU A 270 4.47 -8.88 10.32
CA GLU A 270 3.58 -9.88 9.71
C GLU A 270 2.38 -10.28 10.59
N ILE A 271 2.52 -10.18 11.91
CA ILE A 271 1.52 -10.70 12.86
C ILE A 271 0.62 -9.60 13.45
N ALA A 272 1.14 -8.38 13.61
CA ALA A 272 0.41 -7.28 14.25
C ALA A 272 -0.64 -6.64 13.32
#